data_AF-A0A7J3QAK6-F1
#
_entry.id   AF-A0A7J3QAK6-F1
#
_cell.length_a   1.000
_cell.length_b   1.000
_cell.length_c   1.000
_cell.angle_alpha   90.00
_cell.angle_beta   90.00
_cell.angle_gamma   90.00
#
_symmetry.space_group_name_H-M   'P 1'
#
loop_
_entity.id
_entity.type
_entity.pdbx_description
1 polymer ?
#
loop_
_entity_poly.entity_id
_entity_poly.type
_entity_poly.pdbx_seq_one_letter_code
_entity_poly.pdbx_strand_id
1 'polypeptide(L)' 'MSEKLYRTSEVAELLNISVSTVKKWIKQGRLHALRVGKLWMIP' A
#
# COMPACT_ATOMS: atom_id res chain seq x y z
N MET A 1 -2.89 -17.38 -10.72
CA MET A 1 -3.00 -17.04 -9.28
C MET A 1 -3.44 -15.59 -9.21
N SER A 2 -4.53 -15.29 -8.50
CA SER A 2 -5.05 -13.92 -8.42
C SER A 2 -4.19 -13.11 -7.46
N GLU A 3 -3.29 -12.26 -7.96
CA GLU A 3 -2.57 -11.30 -7.14
C GLU A 3 -3.60 -10.38 -6.45
N LYS A 4 -3.71 -10.50 -5.13
CA LYS A 4 -4.61 -9.66 -4.34
C LYS A 4 -3.92 -8.32 -4.15
N LEU A 5 -4.42 -7.31 -4.85
CA LEU A 5 -4.00 -5.94 -4.68
C LEU A 5 -4.70 -5.34 -3.46
N TYR A 6 -3.93 -5.02 -2.43
CA TYR A 6 -4.39 -4.35 -1.21
C TYR A 6 -4.35 -2.84 -1.34
N ARG A 7 -5.34 -2.16 -0.78
CA ARG A 7 -5.29 -0.70 -0.66
C ARG A 7 -4.32 -0.29 0.44
N THR A 8 -3.82 0.95 0.37
CA THR A 8 -3.01 1.53 1.47
C THR A 8 -3.66 1.45 2.85
N SER A 9 -5.00 1.45 2.94
CA SER A 9 -5.74 1.27 4.20
C SER A 9 -5.71 -0.18 4.70
N GLU A 10 -5.88 -1.15 3.80
CA GLU A 10 -5.82 -2.56 4.16
C GLU A 10 -4.41 -2.97 4.59
N VAL A 11 -3.39 -2.48 3.90
CA VAL A 11 -1.99 -2.70 4.31
C VAL A 11 -1.68 -2.06 5.66
N ALA A 12 -2.27 -0.89 5.94
CA ALA A 12 -2.15 -0.25 7.23
C ALA A 12 -2.74 -1.13 8.35
N GLU A 13 -3.92 -1.72 8.12
CA GLU A 13 -4.56 -2.65 9.07
C GLU A 13 -3.77 -3.96 9.22
N LEU A 14 -3.33 -4.57 8.12
CA LEU A 14 -2.56 -5.82 8.12
C LEU A 14 -1.25 -5.69 8.88
N LEU A 15 -0.56 -4.57 8.72
CA LEU A 15 0.71 -4.28 9.38
C LEU A 15 0.52 -3.59 10.74
N ASN A 16 -0.72 -3.28 11.12
CA ASN A 16 -1.08 -2.53 12.30
C ASN A 16 -0.29 -1.20 12.45
N ILE A 17 -0.13 -0.49 11.33
CA ILE A 17 0.54 0.82 11.26
C ILE A 17 -0.41 1.86 10.71
N SER A 18 -0.05 3.14 10.84
CA SER A 18 -0.85 4.22 10.26
C SER A 18 -0.74 4.27 8.73
N VAL A 19 -1.82 4.66 8.06
CA VAL A 19 -1.84 4.90 6.60
C VAL A 19 -0.79 5.93 6.17
N SER A 20 -0.47 6.90 7.03
CA SER A 20 0.59 7.87 6.80
C SER A 20 1.98 7.22 6.75
N THR A 21 2.22 6.20 7.58
CA THR A 21 3.45 5.38 7.54
C THR A 21 3.54 4.59 6.25
N VAL A 22 2.45 3.95 5.82
CA VAL A 22 2.39 3.24 4.52
C VAL A 22 2.70 4.19 3.37
N LYS A 23 2.07 5.37 3.32
CA LYS A 23 2.36 6.41 2.32
C LYS A 23 3.81 6.88 2.36
N LYS A 24 4.41 6.99 3.55
CA LYS A 24 5.82 7.35 3.72
C LYS A 24 6.73 6.27 3.15
N TRP A 25 6.44 4.99 3.38
CA TRP A 25 7.22 3.88 2.82
C TRP A 25 7.12 3.79 1.30
N ILE A 26 5.94 4.03 0.73
CA ILE A 26 5.75 4.15 -0.72
C ILE A 26 6.63 5.27 -1.27
N LYS A 27 6.59 6.47 -0.65
CA LYS A 27 7.44 7.60 -1.07
C LYS A 27 8.94 7.32 -0.91
N GLN A 28 9.32 6.53 0.09
CA GLN A 28 10.71 6.13 0.35
C GLN A 28 11.18 4.97 -0.55
N GLY A 29 10.29 4.36 -1.35
CA GLY A 29 10.61 3.18 -2.15
C GLY A 29 10.79 1.89 -1.33
N ARG A 30 10.39 1.90 -0.05
CA ARG A 30 10.45 0.73 0.84
C ARG A 30 9.30 -0.24 0.65
N LEU A 31 8.20 0.22 0.06
CA LEU A 31 7.01 -0.58 -0.21
C LEU A 31 6.67 -0.47 -1.70
N HIS A 32 6.56 -1.61 -2.37
CA HIS A 32 6.11 -1.65 -3.76
C HIS A 32 4.62 -1.32 -3.80
N ALA A 33 4.27 -0.23 -4.47
CA ALA A 33 2.89 0.15 -4.70
C ALA A 33 2.69 0.53 -6.16
N LEU A 34 1.65 -0.03 -6.75
CA LEU A 34 1.17 0.24 -8.08
C LEU A 34 0.12 1.34 -8.02
N ARG A 35 0.25 2.34 -8.90
CA ARG A 35 -0.74 3.41 -9.01
C ARG A 35 -1.84 2.97 -9.96
N VAL A 36 -2.99 2.59 -9.41
CA VAL A 36 -4.17 2.16 -10.16
C VAL A 36 -5.18 3.32 -10.15
N GLY A 37 -5.16 4.10 -11.24
CA GLY A 37 -5.96 5.33 -11.36
C GLY A 37 -5.58 6.40 -10.33
N LYS A 38 -6.50 6.69 -9.39
CA LYS A 38 -6.30 7.66 -8.31
C LYS A 38 -5.80 7.04 -6.99
N LEU A 39 -5.70 5.71 -6.91
CA LEU A 39 -5.37 4.99 -5.69
C LEU A 39 -4.00 4.30 -5.80
N TRP A 40 -3.36 4.11 -4.65
CA TRP A 40 -2.19 3.25 -4.51
C TRP A 40 -2.65 1.87 -4.08
N MET A 41 -2.26 0.87 -4.84
CA MET A 41 -2.51 -0.54 -4.59
C MET A 41 -1.19 -1.26 -4.37
N ILE A 42 -1.14 -2.17 -3.42
CA ILE A 42 0.06 -2.88 -2.97
C ILE A 42 -0.21 -4.36 -3.22
N PRO A 43 0.58 -5.04 -4.06
CA PRO A 43 0.44 -6.49 -4.27
C PRO A 43 0.81 -7.30 -3.02
#